data_AF-A0A2D0RNS6-F1
#
_entry.id   AF-A0A2D0RNS6-F1
#
_cell.length_a   1.000
_cell.length_b   1.000
_cell.length_c   1.000
_cell.angle_alpha   90.00
_cell.angle_beta   90.00
_cell.angle_gamma   90.00
#
_symmetry.space_group_name_H-M   'P 1'
#
loop_
_entity.id
_entity.type
_entity.pdbx_description
1 polymer ?
#
loop_
_entity_poly.entity_id
_entity_poly.type
_entity_poly.pdbx_seq_one_letter_code
_entity_poly.pdbx_strand_id
1 'polypeptide(L)'
;MEPHLSQVVGSKLISVAVTPNGYADAVNGGRFVMPEERQMTFSALLDIIEGKEKSSGVYYVQKQCSNLTEELPELTGDVQTHIPWMSDALGKMPDAVNFWLGEEHAVTSMHKDPYENLYCVISGEKTFILLPPTDRPFIPYELYQPATYKQKQDGRFEIVDEEHSEKVPWIPLDPLNPDLERFPSYSQAQPLCCTVKAGEMLYLPSLWFHHVRQSHGCIAVNFWYDMDYDIKYNYFQLVESLARVVGSL
;
A
#
# COMPACT_ATOMS: atom_id res chain seq x y z
N MET A 1 5.06 -19.47 -11.02
CA MET A 1 5.44 -18.04 -11.10
C MET A 1 6.62 -17.92 -12.05
N GLU A 2 6.99 -16.70 -12.44
CA GLU A 2 8.08 -16.41 -13.39
C GLU A 2 9.41 -17.09 -12.96
N PRO A 3 9.92 -18.08 -13.71
CA PRO A 3 11.23 -18.70 -13.45
C PRO A 3 12.36 -17.65 -13.43
N HIS A 4 12.15 -16.53 -14.11
CA HIS A 4 13.08 -15.40 -14.20
C HIS A 4 13.44 -14.83 -12.83
N LEU A 5 12.46 -14.53 -11.97
CA LEU A 5 12.72 -13.92 -10.66
C LEU A 5 13.58 -14.82 -9.76
N SER A 6 13.29 -16.13 -9.76
CA SER A 6 14.09 -17.09 -9.00
C SER A 6 15.53 -17.20 -9.53
N GLN A 7 15.72 -17.07 -10.85
CA GLN A 7 17.04 -17.11 -11.47
C GLN A 7 17.87 -15.84 -11.22
N VAL A 8 17.24 -14.66 -11.31
CA VAL A 8 17.95 -13.37 -11.23
C VAL A 8 18.17 -12.92 -9.79
N VAL A 9 17.13 -13.01 -8.95
CA VAL A 9 17.15 -12.47 -7.59
C VAL A 9 16.84 -13.50 -6.51
N GLY A 10 16.73 -14.79 -6.85
CA GLY A 10 16.32 -15.84 -5.91
C GLY A 10 17.10 -15.90 -4.60
N SER A 11 18.42 -15.68 -4.65
CA SER A 11 19.28 -15.70 -3.46
C SER A 11 19.33 -14.38 -2.69
N LYS A 12 18.69 -13.31 -3.18
CA LYS A 12 18.72 -12.00 -2.52
C LYS A 12 17.88 -12.01 -1.26
N LEU A 13 18.44 -11.45 -0.19
CA LEU A 13 17.69 -11.14 1.01
C LEU A 13 16.90 -9.85 0.77
N ILE A 14 15.60 -9.93 1.01
CA ILE A 14 14.67 -8.82 0.85
C ILE A 14 13.84 -8.63 2.12
N SER A 15 13.34 -7.41 2.28
CA SER A 15 12.39 -7.06 3.34
C SER A 15 10.98 -7.49 2.92
N VAL A 16 10.34 -8.38 3.69
CA VAL A 16 8.97 -8.87 3.44
C VAL A 16 8.08 -8.54 4.62
N ALA A 17 6.93 -7.93 4.34
CA ALA A 17 5.89 -7.70 5.33
C ALA A 17 5.08 -8.98 5.55
N VAL A 18 4.86 -9.33 6.82
CA VAL A 18 4.06 -10.49 7.23
C VAL A 18 2.98 -10.05 8.19
N THR A 19 1.74 -10.46 7.90
CA THR A 19 0.56 -10.16 8.73
C THR A 19 -0.27 -11.42 8.96
N PRO A 20 -1.05 -11.51 10.06
CA PRO A 20 -1.90 -12.68 10.29
C PRO A 20 -3.09 -12.78 9.34
N ASN A 21 -3.53 -11.66 8.77
CA ASN A 21 -4.81 -11.53 8.06
C ASN A 21 -4.71 -10.82 6.70
N GLY A 22 -3.50 -10.42 6.28
CA GLY A 22 -3.26 -9.73 5.03
C GLY A 22 -3.37 -8.21 5.07
N TYR A 23 -3.79 -7.62 6.19
CA TYR A 23 -3.94 -6.17 6.34
C TYR A 23 -2.72 -5.59 7.05
N ALA A 24 -1.76 -5.11 6.26
CA ALA A 24 -0.68 -4.25 6.75
C ALA A 24 -1.17 -2.80 6.85
N ASP A 25 -0.61 -2.05 7.80
CA ASP A 25 -0.86 -0.61 7.97
C ASP A 25 -2.38 -0.32 8.03
N ALA A 26 -3.04 -0.99 8.97
CA ALA A 26 -4.50 -0.98 9.10
C ALA A 26 -4.95 -0.89 10.55
N VAL A 27 -6.18 -0.44 10.77
CA VAL A 27 -6.77 -0.39 12.12
C VAL A 27 -7.18 -1.79 12.55
N ASN A 28 -6.63 -2.28 13.66
CA ASN A 28 -7.04 -3.54 14.27
C ASN A 28 -7.05 -3.42 15.81
N GLY A 29 -8.16 -3.82 16.43
CA GLY A 29 -8.29 -3.84 17.89
C GLY A 29 -8.08 -2.48 18.56
N GLY A 30 -8.46 -1.38 17.89
CA GLY A 30 -8.29 -0.02 18.40
C GLY A 30 -6.87 0.55 18.28
N ARG A 31 -6.02 -0.06 17.46
CA ARG A 31 -4.63 0.35 17.18
C ARG A 31 -4.42 0.48 15.67
N PHE A 32 -3.44 1.27 15.27
CA PHE A 32 -2.90 1.25 13.91
C PHE A 32 -1.78 0.20 13.90
N VAL A 33 -1.96 -0.90 13.18
CA VAL A 33 -1.05 -2.04 13.27
C VAL A 33 -0.23 -2.17 11.98
N MET A 34 1.07 -1.98 12.13
CA MET A 34 2.09 -2.20 11.10
C MET A 34 2.44 -3.70 10.98
N PRO A 35 2.88 -4.15 9.80
CA PRO A 35 3.26 -5.54 9.60
C PRO A 35 4.53 -5.91 10.38
N GLU A 36 4.72 -7.21 10.60
CA GLU A 36 6.04 -7.70 10.99
C GLU A 36 6.96 -7.68 9.77
N GLU A 37 8.10 -7.01 9.84
CA GLU A 37 9.11 -7.06 8.78
C GLU A 37 10.07 -8.24 9.00
N ARG A 38 10.25 -9.07 7.97
CA ARG A 38 11.20 -10.18 7.96
C ARG A 38 12.19 -10.04 6.84
N GLN A 39 13.43 -10.40 7.12
CA GLN A 39 14.44 -10.65 6.09
C GLN A 39 14.36 -12.11 5.67
N MET A 40 14.13 -12.35 4.37
CA MET A 40 14.16 -13.70 3.80
C MET A 40 14.65 -13.66 2.36
N THR A 41 15.04 -14.83 1.84
CA THR A 41 15.46 -14.90 0.44
C THR A 41 14.25 -14.77 -0.49
N PHE A 42 14.44 -14.17 -1.66
CA PHE A 42 13.39 -14.04 -2.66
C PHE A 42 12.84 -15.41 -3.07
N SER A 43 13.69 -16.43 -3.21
CA SER A 43 13.24 -17.81 -3.50
C SER A 43 12.38 -18.39 -2.39
N ALA A 44 12.69 -18.15 -1.11
CA ALA A 44 11.85 -18.62 -0.01
C ALA A 44 10.46 -17.96 -0.03
N LEU A 45 10.39 -16.67 -0.34
CA LEU A 45 9.12 -15.99 -0.56
C LEU A 45 8.34 -16.62 -1.73
N LEU A 46 9.00 -16.87 -2.86
CA LEU A 46 8.37 -17.52 -4.02
C LEU A 46 7.86 -18.91 -3.67
N ASP A 47 8.60 -19.70 -2.89
CA ASP A 47 8.15 -21.03 -2.47
C ASP A 47 6.91 -20.98 -1.56
N ILE A 48 6.77 -19.93 -0.73
CA ILE A 48 5.55 -19.67 0.06
C ILE A 48 4.38 -19.30 -0.85
N ILE A 49 4.55 -18.31 -1.73
CA ILE A 49 3.47 -17.86 -2.63
C ILE A 49 3.08 -19.00 -3.60
N GLU A 50 4.02 -19.82 -4.07
CA GLU A 50 3.70 -20.98 -4.92
C GLU A 50 3.08 -22.17 -4.15
N GLY A 51 2.92 -22.06 -2.83
CA GLY A 51 2.34 -23.10 -1.97
C GLY A 51 3.23 -24.33 -1.79
N LYS A 52 4.53 -24.23 -2.13
CA LYS A 52 5.53 -25.29 -1.89
C LYS A 52 5.93 -25.36 -0.43
N GLU A 53 5.96 -24.21 0.24
CA GLU A 53 6.21 -24.11 1.68
C GLU A 53 4.98 -23.58 2.39
N LYS A 54 4.55 -24.28 3.45
CA LYS A 54 3.45 -23.81 4.28
C LYS A 54 3.98 -22.80 5.28
N SER A 55 3.36 -21.64 5.31
CA SER A 55 3.65 -20.61 6.28
C SER A 55 2.38 -20.15 7.01
N SER A 56 2.58 -19.52 8.16
CA SER A 56 1.52 -18.86 8.91
C SER A 56 1.61 -17.35 8.65
N GLY A 57 0.46 -16.76 8.33
CA GLY A 57 0.36 -15.36 7.91
C GLY A 57 0.26 -15.20 6.40
N VAL A 58 0.29 -13.94 5.99
CA VAL A 58 0.15 -13.47 4.60
C VAL A 58 1.37 -12.60 4.28
N TYR A 59 2.01 -12.89 3.16
CA TYR A 59 3.31 -12.34 2.76
C TYR A 59 3.15 -11.32 1.63
N TYR A 60 3.84 -10.19 1.78
CA TYR A 60 3.83 -9.12 0.79
C TYR A 60 5.14 -8.33 0.76
N VAL A 61 5.75 -8.22 -0.41
CA VAL A 61 6.82 -7.25 -0.67
C VAL A 61 6.16 -5.92 -0.94
N GLN A 62 6.20 -5.04 0.05
CA GLN A 62 5.50 -3.74 0.04
C GLN A 62 6.35 -2.57 0.51
N LYS A 63 7.66 -2.72 0.62
CA LYS A 63 8.51 -1.66 1.14
C LYS A 63 8.59 -0.49 0.15
N GLN A 64 8.07 0.67 0.54
CA GLN A 64 7.87 1.84 -0.33
C GLN A 64 9.05 2.84 -0.22
N CYS A 65 10.28 2.32 -0.19
CA CYS A 65 11.51 3.11 -0.01
C CYS A 65 12.47 2.90 -1.19
N SER A 66 11.94 2.92 -2.42
CA SER A 66 12.69 2.61 -3.63
C SER A 66 13.31 1.21 -3.62
N ASN A 67 12.59 0.22 -3.08
CA ASN A 67 13.12 -1.14 -2.90
C ASN A 67 13.53 -1.81 -4.23
N LEU A 68 13.01 -1.38 -5.39
CA LEU A 68 13.49 -1.89 -6.67
C LEU A 68 14.94 -1.47 -6.94
N THR A 69 15.28 -0.21 -6.71
CA THR A 69 16.64 0.29 -6.99
C THR A 69 17.62 -0.07 -5.88
N GLU A 70 17.15 -0.18 -4.63
CA GLU A 70 18.00 -0.42 -3.46
C GLU A 70 18.15 -1.90 -3.09
N GLU A 71 17.08 -2.70 -3.12
CA GLU A 71 17.12 -4.12 -2.73
C GLU A 71 17.21 -5.07 -3.94
N LEU A 72 16.68 -4.67 -5.09
CA LEU A 72 16.58 -5.50 -6.30
C LEU A 72 17.19 -4.85 -7.57
N PRO A 73 18.39 -4.24 -7.50
CA PRO A 73 18.97 -3.51 -8.63
C PRO A 73 19.17 -4.38 -9.88
N GLU A 74 19.32 -5.69 -9.73
CA GLU A 74 19.43 -6.63 -10.85
C GLU A 74 18.20 -6.63 -11.78
N LEU A 75 17.01 -6.29 -11.26
CA LEU A 75 15.78 -6.21 -12.04
C LEU A 75 15.64 -4.90 -12.81
N THR A 76 16.48 -3.89 -12.55
CA THR A 76 16.43 -2.60 -13.25
C THR A 76 16.84 -2.69 -14.73
N GLY A 77 17.44 -3.81 -15.15
CA GLY A 77 17.67 -4.10 -16.57
C GLY A 77 16.40 -4.47 -17.34
N ASP A 78 15.34 -4.91 -16.65
CA ASP A 78 14.10 -5.40 -17.25
C ASP A 78 12.99 -4.34 -17.29
N VAL A 79 13.12 -3.27 -16.50
CA VAL A 79 12.13 -2.19 -16.40
C VAL A 79 12.81 -0.82 -16.43
N GLN A 80 12.06 0.21 -16.78
CA GLN A 80 12.59 1.57 -16.71
C GLN A 80 12.73 2.01 -15.24
N THR A 81 13.74 2.84 -14.95
CA THR A 81 13.93 3.47 -13.62
C THR A 81 13.18 4.80 -13.46
N HIS A 82 12.59 5.29 -14.54
CA HIS A 82 11.61 6.38 -14.55
C HIS A 82 10.76 6.29 -15.82
N ILE A 83 9.65 7.02 -15.88
CA ILE A 83 8.78 7.04 -17.06
C ILE A 83 9.03 8.35 -17.82
N PRO A 84 9.71 8.32 -18.99
CA PRO A 84 10.25 9.55 -19.61
C PRO A 84 9.21 10.65 -19.83
N TRP A 85 8.04 10.30 -20.39
CA TRP A 85 7.00 11.28 -20.65
C TRP A 85 6.41 11.90 -19.39
N MET A 86 6.39 11.18 -18.26
CA MET A 86 5.91 11.69 -16.99
C MET A 86 6.95 12.59 -16.34
N SER A 87 8.22 12.18 -16.39
CA SER A 87 9.33 12.99 -15.88
C SER A 87 9.44 14.31 -16.63
N ASP A 88 9.25 14.30 -17.95
CA ASP A 88 9.19 15.50 -18.77
C ASP A 88 7.97 16.36 -18.42
N ALA A 89 6.80 15.75 -18.21
CA ALA A 89 5.57 16.47 -17.87
C ALA A 89 5.61 17.14 -16.49
N LEU A 90 6.20 16.47 -15.49
CA LEU A 90 6.36 16.99 -14.13
C LEU A 90 7.64 17.82 -13.94
N GLY A 91 8.57 17.78 -14.89
CA GLY A 91 9.87 18.44 -14.80
C GLY A 91 10.77 17.88 -13.68
N LYS A 92 10.54 16.64 -13.23
CA LYS A 92 11.28 16.00 -12.12
C LYS A 92 11.39 14.48 -12.32
N MET A 93 12.38 13.87 -11.69
CA MET A 93 12.56 12.41 -11.63
C MET A 93 11.75 11.81 -10.48
N PRO A 94 11.45 10.51 -10.49
CA PRO A 94 10.76 9.88 -9.36
C PRO A 94 11.67 9.86 -8.13
N ASP A 95 11.09 10.07 -6.95
CA ASP A 95 11.78 9.97 -5.66
C ASP A 95 11.94 8.52 -5.21
N ALA A 96 11.03 7.64 -5.67
CA ALA A 96 11.09 6.21 -5.40
C ALA A 96 10.54 5.39 -6.57
N VAL A 97 11.17 4.24 -6.79
CA VAL A 97 10.66 3.18 -7.67
C VAL A 97 10.50 1.91 -6.85
N ASN A 98 9.26 1.47 -6.66
CA ASN A 98 8.99 0.33 -5.78
C ASN A 98 8.55 -0.90 -6.57
N PHE A 99 9.04 -2.05 -6.13
CA PHE A 99 8.67 -3.38 -6.56
C PHE A 99 7.65 -3.98 -5.59
N TRP A 100 6.62 -4.61 -6.16
CA TRP A 100 5.53 -5.24 -5.43
C TRP A 100 5.35 -6.69 -5.86
N LEU A 101 5.26 -7.59 -4.88
CA LEU A 101 4.92 -8.99 -5.06
C LEU A 101 4.23 -9.52 -3.80
N GLY A 102 3.01 -10.04 -3.92
CA GLY A 102 2.27 -10.52 -2.76
C GLY A 102 1.20 -11.57 -3.04
N GLU A 103 0.71 -12.16 -1.96
CA GLU A 103 -0.43 -13.06 -1.98
C GLU A 103 -1.75 -12.32 -2.24
N GLU A 104 -2.78 -13.04 -2.71
CA GLU A 104 -4.13 -12.48 -2.96
C GLU A 104 -4.75 -11.83 -1.72
N HIS A 105 -4.47 -12.40 -0.54
CA HIS A 105 -4.99 -11.91 0.72
C HIS A 105 -4.28 -10.67 1.24
N ALA A 106 -3.14 -10.28 0.67
CA ALA A 106 -2.46 -9.04 1.05
C ALA A 106 -3.22 -7.83 0.51
N VAL A 107 -3.78 -7.04 1.41
CA VAL A 107 -4.64 -5.88 1.15
C VAL A 107 -3.99 -4.63 1.71
N THR A 108 -3.90 -3.59 0.90
CA THR A 108 -3.51 -2.25 1.35
C THR A 108 -4.76 -1.49 1.75
N SER A 109 -4.86 -1.11 3.02
CA SER A 109 -6.02 -0.41 3.58
C SER A 109 -6.21 0.98 2.95
N MET A 110 -7.40 1.58 3.12
CA MET A 110 -7.71 2.88 2.53
C MET A 110 -6.78 3.97 3.10
N HIS A 111 -6.04 4.65 2.23
CA HIS A 111 -5.12 5.74 2.60
C HIS A 111 -4.92 6.69 1.41
N LYS A 112 -4.10 7.71 1.56
CA LYS A 112 -3.70 8.65 0.49
C LYS A 112 -2.21 8.96 0.58
N ASP A 113 -1.61 9.25 -0.55
CA ASP A 113 -0.18 9.61 -0.64
C ASP A 113 0.02 11.02 -1.18
N PRO A 114 1.09 11.74 -0.76
CA PRO A 114 1.48 13.01 -1.33
C PRO A 114 2.33 12.85 -2.61
N TYR A 115 2.05 11.83 -3.43
CA TYR A 115 2.83 11.52 -4.62
C TYR A 115 1.94 11.41 -5.86
N GLU A 116 2.44 11.86 -7.00
CA GLU A 116 1.92 11.46 -8.31
C GLU A 116 2.41 10.03 -8.59
N ASN A 117 1.49 9.06 -8.60
CA ASN A 117 1.82 7.65 -8.63
C ASN A 117 1.49 7.03 -9.99
N LEU A 118 2.51 6.50 -10.69
CA LEU A 118 2.30 5.65 -11.86
C LEU A 118 2.44 4.18 -11.46
N TYR A 119 1.31 3.46 -11.41
CA TYR A 119 1.23 2.07 -10.97
C TYR A 119 1.15 1.13 -12.17
N CYS A 120 2.21 0.36 -12.42
CA CYS A 120 2.35 -0.53 -13.58
C CYS A 120 2.21 -1.99 -13.15
N VAL A 121 1.26 -2.72 -13.72
CA VAL A 121 1.12 -4.16 -13.44
C VAL A 121 1.89 -4.96 -14.48
N ILE A 122 2.84 -5.76 -14.01
CA ILE A 122 3.70 -6.59 -14.86
C ILE A 122 3.07 -7.98 -15.06
N SER A 123 2.53 -8.56 -14.00
CA SER A 123 1.86 -9.87 -14.03
C SER A 123 0.70 -9.90 -13.03
N GLY A 124 -0.40 -10.55 -13.41
CA GLY A 124 -1.63 -10.59 -12.62
C GLY A 124 -2.50 -9.35 -12.81
N GLU A 125 -3.24 -8.99 -11.77
CA GLU A 125 -4.09 -7.80 -11.75
C GLU A 125 -4.18 -7.17 -10.36
N LYS A 126 -4.38 -5.86 -10.34
CA LYS A 126 -4.63 -5.03 -9.14
C LYS A 126 -6.01 -4.41 -9.24
N THR A 127 -6.80 -4.50 -8.18
CA THR A 127 -8.12 -3.85 -8.11
C THR A 127 -8.06 -2.73 -7.09
N PHE A 128 -8.38 -1.52 -7.55
CA PHE A 128 -8.38 -0.30 -6.77
C PHE A 128 -9.82 0.14 -6.49
N ILE A 129 -10.06 0.57 -5.26
CA ILE A 129 -11.19 1.43 -4.89
C ILE A 129 -10.61 2.82 -4.66
N LEU A 130 -11.12 3.82 -5.35
CA LEU A 130 -10.59 5.17 -5.39
C LEU A 130 -11.66 6.15 -4.91
N LEU A 131 -11.29 7.10 -4.05
CA LEU A 131 -12.12 8.26 -3.74
C LEU A 131 -11.32 9.55 -3.97
N PRO A 132 -11.94 10.57 -4.59
CA PRO A 132 -11.26 11.83 -4.83
C PRO A 132 -10.95 12.56 -3.51
N PRO A 133 -9.95 13.46 -3.48
CA PRO A 133 -9.63 14.26 -2.29
C PRO A 133 -10.83 15.07 -1.77
N THR A 134 -11.78 15.40 -2.64
CA THR A 134 -13.02 16.12 -2.30
C THR A 134 -14.01 15.31 -1.45
N ASP A 135 -13.89 13.97 -1.43
CA ASP A 135 -14.73 13.11 -0.59
C ASP A 135 -14.24 13.06 0.87
N ARG A 136 -13.14 13.76 1.20
CA ARG A 136 -12.58 13.84 2.55
C ARG A 136 -13.63 14.08 3.65
N PRO A 137 -14.65 14.95 3.51
CA PRO A 137 -15.68 15.13 4.55
C PRO A 137 -16.49 13.88 4.91
N PHE A 138 -16.54 12.89 4.00
CA PHE A 138 -17.28 11.64 4.18
C PHE A 138 -16.41 10.46 4.60
N ILE A 139 -15.08 10.65 4.61
CA ILE A 139 -14.10 9.62 4.96
C ILE A 139 -13.68 9.81 6.43
N PRO A 140 -13.95 8.82 7.31
CA PRO A 140 -13.64 8.95 8.73
C PRO A 140 -12.13 8.87 8.97
N TYR A 141 -11.65 9.68 9.92
CA TYR A 141 -10.28 9.63 10.43
C TYR A 141 -10.33 9.64 11.94
N GLU A 142 -9.54 8.77 12.56
CA GLU A 142 -9.37 8.70 14.01
C GLU A 142 -7.89 8.56 14.37
N LEU A 143 -7.54 8.85 15.63
CA LEU A 143 -6.17 8.76 16.13
C LEU A 143 -5.95 7.44 16.86
N TYR A 144 -4.98 6.65 16.39
CA TYR A 144 -4.69 5.33 16.93
C TYR A 144 -3.28 5.25 17.52
N GLN A 145 -3.13 4.46 18.59
CA GLN A 145 -1.80 4.07 19.06
C GLN A 145 -1.17 3.16 18.00
N PRO A 146 0.03 3.48 17.48
CA PRO A 146 0.71 2.57 16.57
C PRO A 146 1.23 1.35 17.34
N ALA A 147 1.18 0.22 16.65
CA ALA A 147 1.61 -1.08 17.13
C ALA A 147 2.13 -1.89 15.95
N THR A 148 2.84 -2.97 16.23
CA THR A 148 3.44 -3.83 15.20
C THR A 148 3.10 -5.28 15.49
N TYR A 149 2.76 -6.05 14.45
CA TYR A 149 2.59 -7.49 14.60
C TYR A 149 3.92 -8.16 14.95
N LYS A 150 3.88 -9.15 15.84
CA LYS A 150 5.01 -10.06 16.10
C LYS A 150 4.55 -11.50 16.13
N GLN A 151 5.22 -12.37 15.38
CA GLN A 151 4.94 -13.80 15.42
C GLN A 151 5.70 -14.47 16.56
N LYS A 152 4.97 -15.21 17.39
CA LYS A 152 5.53 -16.07 18.44
C LYS A 152 6.08 -17.37 17.86
N GLN A 153 6.92 -18.05 18.65
CA GLN A 153 7.46 -19.37 18.31
C GLN A 153 6.37 -20.43 18.06
N ASP A 154 5.18 -20.26 18.61
CA ASP A 154 4.03 -21.15 18.39
C ASP A 154 3.22 -20.82 17.12
N GLY A 155 3.69 -19.86 16.30
CA GLY A 155 3.06 -19.44 15.05
C GLY A 155 1.96 -18.39 15.21
N ARG A 156 1.51 -18.07 16.43
CA ARG A 156 0.49 -17.04 16.64
C ARG A 156 1.08 -15.64 16.55
N PHE A 157 0.30 -14.71 16.00
CA PHE A 157 0.65 -13.30 15.99
C PHE A 157 0.11 -12.60 17.24
N GLU A 158 0.89 -11.70 17.79
CA GLU A 158 0.45 -10.72 18.78
C GLU A 158 0.65 -9.29 18.27
N ILE A 159 -0.09 -8.35 18.83
CA ILE A 159 0.05 -6.92 18.55
C ILE A 159 0.87 -6.33 19.70
N VAL A 160 2.01 -5.73 19.38
CA VAL A 160 2.90 -5.08 20.35
C VAL A 160 2.87 -3.58 20.13
N ASP A 161 2.43 -2.84 21.14
CA ASP A 161 2.37 -1.37 21.09
C ASP A 161 3.78 -0.78 20.92
N GLU A 162 3.89 0.25 20.08
CA GLU A 162 5.12 1.03 19.98
C GLU A 162 5.15 2.08 21.08
N GLU A 163 5.83 1.77 22.19
CA GLU A 163 5.94 2.69 23.32
C GLU A 163 6.59 4.02 22.91
N HIS A 164 6.12 5.12 23.49
CA HIS A 164 6.63 6.48 23.26
C HIS A 164 6.44 7.07 21.85
N SER A 165 5.55 6.49 21.05
CA SER A 165 5.14 7.02 19.74
C SER A 165 3.94 7.97 19.84
N GLU A 166 3.85 8.93 18.92
CA GLU A 166 2.65 9.74 18.75
C GLU A 166 1.53 8.90 18.09
N LYS A 167 0.27 9.25 18.38
CA LYS A 167 -0.85 8.60 17.74
C LYS A 167 -0.90 8.93 16.25
N VAL A 168 -1.18 7.93 15.43
CA VAL A 168 -1.26 8.05 13.98
C VAL A 168 -2.72 8.29 13.56
N PRO A 169 -3.01 9.32 12.75
CA PRO A 169 -4.32 9.47 12.13
C PRO A 169 -4.50 8.43 11.02
N TRP A 170 -5.53 7.58 11.11
CA TRP A 170 -5.82 6.59 10.08
C TRP A 170 -7.32 6.44 9.81
N ILE A 171 -7.65 5.85 8.66
CA ILE A 171 -9.02 5.56 8.24
C ILE A 171 -9.43 4.20 8.80
N PRO A 172 -10.42 4.11 9.70
CA PRO A 172 -10.86 2.84 10.28
C PRO A 172 -11.88 2.07 9.42
N LEU A 173 -12.39 2.71 8.38
CA LEU A 173 -13.45 2.15 7.54
C LEU A 173 -12.86 1.20 6.49
N ASP A 174 -13.40 -0.01 6.43
CA ASP A 174 -13.18 -0.93 5.30
C ASP A 174 -14.13 -0.54 4.15
N PRO A 175 -13.61 -0.07 3.00
CA PRO A 175 -14.44 0.33 1.86
C PRO A 175 -15.19 -0.84 1.20
N LEU A 176 -14.76 -2.09 1.41
CA LEU A 176 -15.43 -3.28 0.86
C LEU A 176 -16.68 -3.64 1.65
N ASN A 177 -16.68 -3.35 2.95
CA ASN A 177 -17.79 -3.63 3.85
C ASN A 177 -17.92 -2.48 4.87
N PRO A 178 -18.37 -1.30 4.44
CA PRO A 178 -18.41 -0.12 5.30
C PRO A 178 -19.42 -0.28 6.43
N ASP A 179 -18.96 -0.07 7.66
CA ASP A 179 -19.83 0.06 8.83
C ASP A 179 -20.56 1.40 8.79
N LEU A 180 -21.69 1.43 8.08
CA LEU A 180 -22.53 2.62 7.92
C LEU A 180 -23.36 2.95 9.18
N GLU A 181 -23.43 2.04 10.16
CA GLU A 181 -24.01 2.37 11.47
C GLU A 181 -23.05 3.29 12.24
N ARG A 182 -21.76 2.98 12.23
CA ARG A 182 -20.71 3.80 12.84
C ARG A 182 -20.34 5.02 12.00
N PHE A 183 -20.30 4.89 10.67
CA PHE A 183 -19.84 5.93 9.74
C PHE A 183 -20.89 6.25 8.64
N PRO A 184 -22.09 6.72 9.01
CA PRO A 184 -23.20 6.91 8.07
C PRO A 184 -22.87 7.89 6.93
N SER A 185 -22.04 8.91 7.19
CA SER A 185 -21.63 9.91 6.19
C SER A 185 -20.88 9.31 5.00
N TYR A 186 -20.23 8.16 5.15
CA TYR A 186 -19.53 7.48 4.05
C TYR A 186 -20.48 7.07 2.91
N SER A 187 -21.78 6.89 3.19
CA SER A 187 -22.80 6.63 2.16
C SER A 187 -22.96 7.76 1.13
N GLN A 188 -22.45 8.96 1.43
CA GLN A 188 -22.44 10.10 0.51
C GLN A 188 -21.20 10.12 -0.39
N ALA A 189 -20.17 9.37 -0.04
CA ALA A 189 -18.98 9.24 -0.87
C ALA A 189 -19.30 8.43 -2.15
N GLN A 190 -18.53 8.62 -3.22
CA GLN A 190 -18.76 7.97 -4.51
C GLN A 190 -17.48 7.23 -4.95
N PRO A 191 -17.28 5.98 -4.51
CA PRO A 191 -16.09 5.23 -4.87
C PRO A 191 -16.05 4.91 -6.36
N LEU A 192 -14.88 5.09 -6.98
CA LEU A 192 -14.56 4.59 -8.31
C LEU A 192 -13.79 3.29 -8.18
N CYS A 193 -14.18 2.26 -8.93
CA CYS A 193 -13.48 0.98 -8.95
C CYS A 193 -12.83 0.76 -10.31
N CYS A 194 -11.56 0.40 -10.32
CA CYS A 194 -10.87 -0.02 -11.54
C CYS A 194 -9.94 -1.21 -11.28
N THR A 195 -9.80 -2.05 -12.30
CA THR A 195 -8.83 -3.16 -12.31
C THR A 195 -7.76 -2.84 -13.32
N VAL A 196 -6.50 -2.92 -12.90
CA VAL A 196 -5.29 -2.74 -13.72
C VAL A 196 -4.69 -4.11 -13.94
N LYS A 197 -4.56 -4.52 -15.20
CA LYS A 197 -4.08 -5.85 -15.61
C LYS A 197 -2.64 -5.78 -16.12
N ALA A 198 -2.02 -6.95 -16.28
CA ALA A 198 -0.69 -7.08 -16.87
C ALA A 198 -0.54 -6.27 -18.18
N GLY A 199 0.47 -5.40 -18.22
CA GLY A 199 0.76 -4.50 -19.33
C GLY A 199 0.05 -3.14 -19.25
N GLU A 200 -0.84 -2.93 -18.27
CA GLU A 200 -1.53 -1.66 -18.05
C GLU A 200 -0.83 -0.81 -16.99
N MET A 201 -1.06 0.50 -17.08
CA MET A 201 -0.56 1.51 -16.15
C MET A 201 -1.73 2.36 -15.67
N LEU A 202 -1.84 2.54 -14.35
CA LEU A 202 -2.75 3.48 -13.72
C LEU A 202 -1.97 4.71 -13.27
N TYR A 203 -2.39 5.88 -13.72
CA TYR A 203 -2.04 7.12 -13.05
C TYR A 203 -2.99 7.34 -11.88
N LEU A 204 -2.46 7.24 -10.67
CA LEU A 204 -3.13 7.52 -9.41
C LEU A 204 -2.67 8.92 -8.92
N PRO A 205 -3.51 9.96 -9.04
CA PRO A 205 -3.09 11.31 -8.73
C PRO A 205 -2.84 11.53 -7.24
N SER A 206 -2.01 12.51 -6.92
CA SER A 206 -1.71 12.88 -5.54
C SER A 206 -2.97 13.16 -4.70
N LEU A 207 -2.91 12.77 -3.43
CA LEU A 207 -3.97 12.90 -2.41
C LEU A 207 -5.24 12.05 -2.64
N TRP A 208 -5.33 11.27 -3.72
CA TRP A 208 -6.45 10.36 -3.92
C TRP A 208 -6.45 9.25 -2.88
N PHE A 209 -7.61 9.05 -2.27
CA PHE A 209 -7.81 7.92 -1.36
C PHE A 209 -7.90 6.66 -2.18
N HIS A 210 -7.16 5.63 -1.78
CA HIS A 210 -7.14 4.37 -2.48
C HIS A 210 -7.00 3.18 -1.54
N HIS A 211 -7.67 2.10 -1.90
CA HIS A 211 -7.60 0.79 -1.28
C HIS A 211 -7.31 -0.23 -2.36
N VAL A 212 -6.39 -1.16 -2.10
CA VAL A 212 -5.80 -2.02 -3.14
C VAL A 212 -5.90 -3.49 -2.78
N ARG A 213 -6.47 -4.28 -3.70
CA ARG A 213 -6.41 -5.74 -3.73
C ARG A 213 -5.62 -6.21 -4.93
N GLN A 214 -5.18 -7.47 -4.90
CA GLN A 214 -4.38 -8.06 -5.98
C GLN A 214 -4.76 -9.52 -6.22
N SER A 215 -4.51 -10.00 -7.44
CA SER A 215 -4.50 -11.44 -7.70
C SER A 215 -3.33 -12.12 -6.99
N HIS A 216 -3.42 -13.42 -6.75
CA HIS A 216 -2.35 -14.18 -6.11
C HIS A 216 -1.04 -14.12 -6.92
N GLY A 217 0.08 -13.78 -6.28
CA GLY A 217 1.38 -13.66 -6.93
C GLY A 217 1.47 -12.51 -7.94
N CYS A 218 0.66 -11.46 -7.79
CA CYS A 218 0.69 -10.28 -8.64
C CYS A 218 2.06 -9.59 -8.54
N ILE A 219 2.63 -9.20 -9.67
CA ILE A 219 3.87 -8.41 -9.76
C ILE A 219 3.54 -7.04 -10.32
N ALA A 220 3.96 -5.99 -9.62
CA ALA A 220 3.82 -4.61 -10.06
C ALA A 220 5.05 -3.78 -9.75
N VAL A 221 5.23 -2.71 -10.52
CA VAL A 221 6.23 -1.67 -10.26
C VAL A 221 5.51 -0.33 -10.24
N ASN A 222 5.82 0.52 -9.28
CA ASN A 222 5.26 1.87 -9.25
C ASN A 222 6.35 2.93 -9.15
N PHE A 223 6.05 4.11 -9.69
CA PHE A 223 6.92 5.28 -9.70
C PHE A 223 6.25 6.40 -8.92
N TRP A 224 6.93 6.90 -7.90
CA TRP A 224 6.47 8.03 -7.08
C TRP A 224 7.24 9.28 -7.43
N TYR A 225 6.50 10.33 -7.79
CA TYR A 225 7.03 11.68 -7.99
C TYR A 225 6.37 12.59 -6.95
N ASP A 226 7.16 13.30 -6.16
CA ASP A 226 6.63 14.21 -5.14
C ASP A 226 5.67 15.20 -5.77
N MET A 227 4.52 15.38 -5.14
CA MET A 227 3.49 16.26 -5.66
C MET A 227 3.96 17.72 -5.65
N ASP A 228 3.37 18.54 -6.52
CA ASP A 228 3.54 19.98 -6.37
C ASP A 228 2.62 20.49 -5.23
N TYR A 229 3.23 21.10 -4.22
CA TYR A 229 2.53 21.72 -3.09
C TYR A 229 1.92 23.07 -3.48
N ASP A 230 0.96 23.02 -4.40
CA ASP A 230 0.30 24.17 -5.00
C ASP A 230 -1.03 24.54 -4.29
N ILE A 231 -1.87 25.31 -4.98
CA ILE A 231 -3.16 25.75 -4.44
C ILE A 231 -4.11 24.57 -4.12
N LYS A 232 -4.02 23.44 -4.83
CA LYS A 232 -4.84 22.25 -4.56
C LYS A 232 -4.50 21.67 -3.19
N TYR A 233 -3.21 21.62 -2.85
CA TYR A 233 -2.77 21.16 -1.53
C TYR A 233 -3.32 22.09 -0.42
N ASN A 234 -3.21 23.40 -0.58
CA ASN A 234 -3.74 24.36 0.38
C ASN A 234 -5.26 24.23 0.57
N TYR A 235 -6.02 24.04 -0.52
CA TYR A 235 -7.45 23.77 -0.42
C TYR A 235 -7.76 22.45 0.25
N PHE A 236 -7.00 21.39 -0.04
CA PHE A 236 -7.15 20.11 0.63
C PHE A 236 -6.92 20.23 2.14
N GLN A 237 -5.87 20.92 2.57
CA GLN A 237 -5.59 21.19 3.99
C GLN A 237 -6.71 21.96 4.68
N LEU A 238 -7.31 22.94 3.99
CA LEU A 238 -8.50 23.64 4.49
C LEU A 238 -9.69 22.69 4.66
N VAL A 239 -10.00 21.87 3.65
CA VAL A 239 -11.09 20.89 3.69
C VAL A 239 -10.86 19.88 4.82
N GLU A 240 -9.64 19.37 4.97
CA GLU A 240 -9.29 18.44 6.04
C GLU A 240 -9.47 19.07 7.43
N SER A 241 -9.02 20.31 7.61
CA SER A 241 -9.17 21.05 8.87
C SER A 241 -10.64 21.29 9.21
N LEU A 242 -11.45 21.71 8.23
CA LEU A 242 -12.88 21.94 8.42
C LEU A 242 -13.63 20.64 8.72
N ALA A 243 -13.30 19.54 8.05
CA ALA A 243 -13.91 18.23 8.29
C ALA A 243 -13.70 17.76 9.74
N ARG A 244 -12.53 18.03 10.34
CA ARG A 244 -12.24 17.70 11.75
C ARG A 244 -13.09 18.53 12.74
N VAL A 245 -13.33 19.81 12.43
CA VAL A 245 -14.13 20.70 13.27
C VAL A 245 -15.63 20.38 13.19
N VAL A 246 -16.13 20.07 11.99
CA VAL A 246 -17.57 19.83 11.79
C VAL A 246 -17.99 18.44 12.25
N GLY A 247 -17.13 17.42 12.14
CA GLY A 247 -17.41 16.05 12.62
C GLY A 247 -17.37 15.86 14.15
N SER A 248 -17.15 16.94 14.92
CA SER A 248 -17.19 16.94 16.40
C SER A 248 -18.41 17.65 16.99
N LEU A 249 -19.41 17.96 16.16
CA LEU A 249 -20.76 18.39 16.54
C LEU A 249 -21.76 17.23 16.35
#